data_AF-A0A7S3F151-F1
#
_entry.id   AF-A0A7S3F151-F1
#
_cell.length_a   1.000
_cell.length_b   1.000
_cell.length_c   1.000
_cell.angle_alpha   90.00
_cell.angle_beta   90.00
_cell.angle_gamma   90.00
#
_symmetry.space_group_name_H-M   'P 1'
#
loop_
_entity.id
_entity.type
_entity.pdbx_description
1 polymer ?
#
loop_
_entity_poly.entity_id
_entity_poly.type
_entity_poly.pdbx_seq_one_letter_code
_entity_poly.pdbx_strand_id
1 'polypeptide(L)'
;MAEALSVGSHLEEMVIQTMYIVGCLSFTVGTIFYFPHIGKAVGHPGEEAGGWLFTLGSLLFVLACFVNGIYTVHGSPAGYGGFAMACRLVQTNSAMLGSCGFLVGSFLFVPEVEHGCPTQTITIATWLFFGSSVLLVLSGLLVLFGPRPSRASSLSISADSSALQALGSSPAAGGAGQKGPSTAVELTNAAHAGGPL
;
A
#
# COMPACT_ATOMS: atom_id res chain seq x y z
N MET A 1 -19.69 -17.55 -3.57
CA MET A 1 -18.93 -16.42 -4.15
C MET A 1 -18.36 -15.48 -3.08
N ALA A 2 -19.16 -15.05 -2.09
CA ALA A 2 -18.68 -14.20 -0.99
C ALA A 2 -17.53 -14.83 -0.16
N GLU A 3 -17.57 -16.14 0.12
CA GLU A 3 -16.48 -16.83 0.83
C GLU A 3 -15.15 -16.83 0.06
N ALA A 4 -15.19 -17.03 -1.26
CA ALA A 4 -13.98 -17.00 -2.09
C ALA A 4 -13.33 -15.59 -2.10
N LEU A 5 -14.14 -14.53 -2.07
CA LEU A 5 -13.65 -13.15 -1.97
C LEU A 5 -13.02 -12.87 -0.59
N SER A 6 -13.59 -13.41 0.48
CA SER A 6 -13.04 -13.28 1.85
C SER A 6 -11.69 -14.00 2.01
N VAL A 7 -11.52 -15.17 1.40
CA VAL A 7 -10.24 -15.91 1.45
C VAL A 7 -9.14 -15.14 0.72
N GLY A 8 -9.48 -14.47 -0.39
CA GLY A 8 -8.55 -13.60 -1.12
C GLY A 8 -7.98 -12.49 -0.23
N SER A 9 -8.83 -11.70 0.42
CA SER A 9 -8.37 -10.57 1.23
C SER A 9 -7.44 -10.97 2.38
N HIS A 10 -7.68 -12.11 3.03
CA HIS A 10 -6.80 -12.57 4.11
C HIS A 10 -5.41 -12.97 3.62
N LEU A 11 -5.33 -13.64 2.46
CA LEU A 11 -4.05 -14.03 1.87
C LEU A 11 -3.20 -12.80 1.50
N GLU A 12 -3.85 -11.75 0.99
CA GLU A 12 -3.19 -10.50 0.60
C GLU A 12 -2.58 -9.78 1.81
N GLU A 13 -3.35 -9.65 2.90
CA GLU A 13 -2.87 -9.09 4.17
C GLU A 13 -1.68 -9.88 4.73
N MET A 14 -1.77 -11.22 4.71
CA MET A 14 -0.69 -12.09 5.17
C MET A 14 0.58 -11.93 4.33
N VAL A 15 0.47 -11.82 3.00
CA VAL A 15 1.61 -11.63 2.11
C VAL A 15 2.30 -10.30 2.40
N ILE A 16 1.54 -9.20 2.48
CA ILE A 16 2.09 -7.86 2.78
C ILE A 16 2.78 -7.85 4.14
N GLN A 17 2.13 -8.39 5.17
CA GLN A 17 2.70 -8.46 6.52
C GLN A 17 3.98 -9.31 6.55
N THR A 18 4.01 -10.43 5.83
CA THR A 18 5.19 -11.28 5.72
C THR A 18 6.34 -10.54 5.05
N MET A 19 6.08 -9.81 3.95
CA MET A 19 7.11 -8.99 3.29
C MET A 19 7.70 -7.93 4.23
N TYR A 20 6.85 -7.26 5.02
CA TYR A 20 7.32 -6.30 6.02
C TYR A 20 8.18 -6.97 7.09
N ILE A 21 7.75 -8.11 7.64
CA ILE A 21 8.52 -8.83 8.68
C ILE A 21 9.87 -9.28 8.13
N VAL A 22 9.90 -9.92 6.96
CA VAL A 22 11.14 -10.38 6.33
C VAL A 22 12.05 -9.19 6.01
N GLY A 23 11.51 -8.09 5.49
CA GLY A 23 12.25 -6.84 5.29
C GLY A 23 12.90 -6.33 6.58
N CYS A 24 12.13 -6.23 7.67
CA CYS A 24 12.62 -5.81 8.99
C CYS A 24 13.73 -6.74 9.52
N LEU A 25 13.57 -8.05 9.36
CA LEU A 25 14.59 -9.03 9.78
C LEU A 25 15.88 -8.86 8.96
N SER A 26 15.78 -8.70 7.65
CA SER A 26 16.94 -8.42 6.78
C SER A 26 17.69 -7.15 7.22
N PHE A 27 16.97 -6.07 7.55
CA PHE A 27 17.58 -4.85 8.09
C PHE A 27 18.24 -5.06 9.46
N THR A 28 17.58 -5.81 10.34
CA THR A 28 18.11 -6.11 11.67
C THR A 28 19.42 -6.88 11.55
N VAL A 29 19.45 -7.94 10.73
CA VAL A 29 20.65 -8.75 10.51
C VAL A 29 21.72 -7.95 9.76
N GLY A 30 21.36 -7.16 8.75
CA GLY A 30 22.27 -6.26 8.05
C GLY A 30 22.96 -5.28 8.99
N THR A 31 22.22 -4.70 9.95
CA THR A 31 22.76 -3.76 10.95
C THR A 31 23.80 -4.41 11.86
N ILE A 32 23.65 -5.70 12.17
CA ILE A 32 24.63 -6.44 12.98
C ILE A 32 25.99 -6.50 12.28
N PHE A 33 26.04 -6.65 10.95
CA PHE A 33 27.30 -6.66 10.20
C PHE A 33 28.04 -5.32 10.25
N TYR A 34 27.33 -4.20 10.35
CA TYR A 34 27.92 -2.87 10.49
C TYR A 34 28.26 -2.49 11.94
N PHE A 35 28.09 -3.40 12.90
CA PHE A 35 28.46 -3.12 14.30
C PHE A 35 29.99 -3.10 14.45
N PRO A 36 30.60 -2.08 15.08
CA PRO A 36 32.05 -1.85 15.03
C PRO A 36 32.90 -2.99 15.61
N HIS A 37 32.34 -3.80 16.51
CA HIS A 37 33.01 -4.97 17.07
C HIS A 37 32.94 -6.20 16.13
N ILE A 38 31.82 -6.37 15.41
CA ILE A 38 31.57 -7.50 14.52
C ILE A 38 32.21 -7.25 13.15
N GLY A 39 32.08 -6.03 12.61
CA GLY A 39 32.69 -5.62 11.34
C GLY A 39 34.21 -5.81 11.35
N LYS A 40 34.89 -5.50 12.47
CA LYS A 40 36.33 -5.79 12.62
C LYS A 40 36.68 -7.28 12.64
N ALA A 41 35.77 -8.12 13.14
CA ALA A 41 35.99 -9.56 13.25
C ALA A 41 35.72 -10.30 11.93
N VAL A 42 34.69 -9.90 11.19
CA VAL A 42 34.31 -10.51 9.90
C VAL A 42 35.06 -9.87 8.73
N GLY A 43 35.44 -8.60 8.86
CA GLY A 43 36.12 -7.83 7.82
C GLY A 43 35.21 -7.45 6.65
N HIS A 44 35.84 -7.15 5.51
CA HIS A 44 35.19 -6.75 4.26
C HIS A 44 34.01 -7.65 3.79
N PRO A 45 34.09 -9.00 3.83
CA PRO A 45 32.96 -9.82 3.37
C PRO A 45 31.69 -9.66 4.23
N GLY A 46 31.85 -9.27 5.50
CA GLY A 46 30.72 -9.00 6.38
C GLY A 46 29.99 -7.71 6.00
N GLU A 47 30.73 -6.66 5.69
CA GLU A 47 30.19 -5.37 5.24
C GLU A 47 29.43 -5.53 3.91
N GLU A 48 30.00 -6.29 2.97
CA GLU A 48 29.35 -6.61 1.70
C GLU A 48 28.04 -7.38 1.90
N ALA A 49 28.05 -8.42 2.74
CA ALA A 49 26.84 -9.15 3.08
C ALA A 49 25.79 -8.23 3.72
N GLY A 50 26.21 -7.34 4.63
CA GLY A 50 25.35 -6.34 5.24
C GLY A 50 24.66 -5.41 4.22
N GLY A 51 25.43 -4.88 3.26
CA GLY A 51 24.92 -4.04 2.19
C GLY A 51 23.89 -4.75 1.30
N TRP A 52 24.14 -6.02 0.96
CA TRP A 52 23.17 -6.84 0.21
C TRP A 52 21.91 -7.14 1.02
N LEU A 53 22.03 -7.42 2.32
CA LEU A 53 20.87 -7.61 3.20
C LEU A 53 19.99 -6.36 3.28
N PHE A 54 20.59 -5.17 3.40
CA PHE A 54 19.86 -3.91 3.36
C PHE A 54 19.16 -3.68 2.02
N THR A 55 19.83 -4.01 0.92
CA THR A 55 19.27 -3.89 -0.43
C THR A 55 18.05 -4.79 -0.62
N LEU A 56 18.17 -6.08 -0.26
CA LEU A 56 17.08 -7.04 -0.33
C LEU A 56 15.92 -6.66 0.61
N GLY A 57 16.22 -6.22 1.83
CA GLY A 57 15.21 -5.74 2.78
C GLY A 57 14.44 -4.54 2.25
N SER A 58 15.15 -3.57 1.66
CA SER A 58 14.55 -2.39 1.04
C SER A 58 13.67 -2.74 -0.15
N LEU A 59 14.09 -3.69 -0.99
CA LEU A 59 13.30 -4.16 -2.12
C LEU A 59 11.97 -4.78 -1.67
N LEU A 60 12.00 -5.58 -0.61
CA LEU A 60 10.78 -6.14 -0.01
C LEU A 60 9.84 -5.05 0.52
N PHE A 61 10.37 -3.98 1.13
CA PHE A 61 9.53 -2.86 1.55
C PHE A 61 8.92 -2.10 0.37
N VAL A 62 9.66 -1.88 -0.72
CA VAL A 62 9.10 -1.28 -1.94
C VAL A 62 7.96 -2.13 -2.49
N LEU A 63 8.17 -3.45 -2.59
CA LEU A 63 7.13 -4.38 -3.06
C LEU A 63 5.91 -4.39 -2.12
N ALA A 64 6.11 -4.47 -0.81
CA ALA A 64 5.03 -4.43 0.17
C ALA A 64 4.22 -3.13 0.07
N CYS A 65 4.91 -1.97 -0.04
CA CYS A 65 4.28 -0.67 -0.24
C CYS A 65 3.51 -0.58 -1.56
N PHE A 66 4.06 -1.15 -2.64
CA PHE A 66 3.41 -1.18 -3.96
C PHE A 66 2.12 -2.00 -3.94
N VAL A 67 2.19 -3.22 -3.41
CA VAL A 67 1.04 -4.10 -3.24
C VAL A 67 -0.01 -3.45 -2.33
N ASN A 68 0.40 -2.90 -1.18
CA ASN A 68 -0.50 -2.16 -0.28
C ASN A 68 -1.16 -0.94 -0.97
N GLY A 69 -0.42 -0.24 -1.85
CA GLY A 69 -0.95 0.88 -2.62
C GLY A 69 -2.03 0.47 -3.61
N ILE A 70 -1.82 -0.63 -4.34
CA ILE A 70 -2.83 -1.20 -5.25
C ILE A 70 -4.11 -1.54 -4.49
N TYR A 71 -3.99 -2.15 -3.31
CA TYR A 71 -5.15 -2.51 -2.50
C TYR A 71 -5.85 -1.33 -1.87
N THR A 72 -5.12 -0.27 -1.53
CA THR A 72 -5.72 0.96 -1.02
C THR A 72 -6.67 1.60 -2.05
N VAL A 73 -6.32 1.51 -3.34
CA VAL A 73 -7.14 2.06 -4.44
C VAL A 73 -8.34 1.17 -4.73
N HIS A 74 -8.17 -0.15 -4.85
CA HIS A 74 -9.28 -1.07 -5.20
C HIS A 74 -10.22 -1.37 -4.02
N GLY A 75 -9.69 -1.40 -2.81
CA GLY A 75 -10.41 -1.79 -1.60
C GLY A 75 -11.09 -0.63 -0.88
N SER A 76 -11.08 0.59 -1.42
CA SER A 76 -11.72 1.73 -0.75
C SER A 76 -13.25 1.64 -0.87
N PRO A 77 -13.99 1.36 0.23
CA PRO A 77 -15.44 1.35 0.18
C PRO A 77 -15.97 2.74 -0.18
N ALA A 78 -17.01 2.76 -1.01
CA ALA A 78 -17.77 3.96 -1.32
C ALA A 78 -18.31 4.56 -0.01
N GLY A 79 -17.65 5.61 0.50
CA GLY A 79 -17.98 6.20 1.80
C GLY A 79 -16.81 6.74 2.62
N TYR A 80 -15.56 6.55 2.19
CA TYR A 80 -14.45 7.31 2.78
C TYR A 80 -14.61 8.80 2.48
N GLY A 81 -14.72 9.62 3.53
CA GLY A 81 -14.67 11.07 3.40
C GLY A 81 -13.34 11.52 2.78
N GLY A 82 -13.36 12.63 2.04
CA GLY A 82 -12.19 13.11 1.28
C GLY A 82 -10.92 13.24 2.12
N PHE A 83 -11.03 13.67 3.38
CA PHE A 83 -9.88 13.81 4.27
C PHE A 83 -9.26 12.47 4.69
N ALA A 84 -10.06 11.46 5.04
CA ALA A 84 -9.55 10.15 5.45
C ALA A 84 -8.87 9.43 4.26
N MET A 85 -9.42 9.59 3.05
CA MET A 85 -8.79 9.10 1.82
C MET A 85 -7.47 9.83 1.53
N ALA A 86 -7.43 11.15 1.70
CA ALA A 86 -6.20 11.93 1.54
C ALA A 86 -5.10 11.47 2.52
N CYS A 87 -5.42 11.27 3.80
CA CYS A 87 -4.46 10.75 4.79
C CYS A 87 -3.89 9.38 4.39
N ARG A 88 -4.75 8.45 3.93
CA ARG A 88 -4.30 7.14 3.44
C ARG A 88 -3.40 7.25 2.22
N LEU A 89 -3.74 8.13 1.28
CA LEU A 89 -2.93 8.35 0.09
C LEU A 89 -1.55 8.95 0.44
N VAL A 90 -1.51 9.93 1.35
CA VAL A 90 -0.25 10.51 1.85
C VAL A 90 0.58 9.45 2.59
N GLN A 91 -0.06 8.63 3.42
CA GLN A 91 0.59 7.52 4.12
C GLN A 91 1.25 6.55 3.13
N THR A 92 0.52 6.07 2.11
CA THR A 92 1.04 5.11 1.13
C THR A 92 2.17 5.72 0.30
N ASN A 93 2.02 6.98 -0.16
CA ASN A 93 3.06 7.63 -0.95
C ASN A 93 4.33 7.93 -0.13
N SER A 94 4.17 8.38 1.12
CA SER A 94 5.33 8.60 2.02
C SER A 94 6.05 7.30 2.33
N ALA A 95 5.32 6.19 2.55
CA ALA A 95 5.92 4.88 2.71
C ALA A 95 6.70 4.44 1.46
N MET A 96 6.09 4.60 0.28
CA MET A 96 6.73 4.25 -0.99
C MET A 96 8.02 5.05 -1.22
N LEU A 97 7.96 6.39 -1.06
CA LEU A 97 9.12 7.26 -1.23
C LEU A 97 10.24 6.94 -0.24
N GLY A 98 9.88 6.68 1.03
CA GLY A 98 10.82 6.22 2.04
C GLY A 98 11.49 4.90 1.65
N SER A 99 10.71 3.90 1.25
CA SER A 99 11.24 2.60 0.81
C SER A 99 12.15 2.72 -0.41
N CYS A 100 11.81 3.55 -1.40
CA CYS A 100 12.66 3.81 -2.56
C CYS A 100 13.98 4.49 -2.16
N GLY A 101 13.93 5.48 -1.27
CA GLY A 101 15.13 6.15 -0.77
C GLY A 101 16.04 5.21 0.02
N PHE A 102 15.47 4.31 0.83
CA PHE A 102 16.21 3.22 1.49
C PHE A 102 16.87 2.28 0.48
N LEU A 103 16.17 1.91 -0.60
CA LEU A 103 16.72 1.04 -1.64
C LEU A 103 17.92 1.69 -2.34
N VAL A 104 17.76 2.94 -2.78
CA VAL A 104 18.85 3.70 -3.42
C VAL A 104 20.01 3.87 -2.45
N GLY A 105 19.74 4.27 -1.21
CA GLY A 105 20.75 4.37 -0.16
C GLY A 105 21.51 3.05 0.04
N SER A 106 20.79 1.93 0.12
CA SER A 106 21.38 0.60 0.35
C SER A 106 22.31 0.20 -0.78
N PHE A 107 21.93 0.45 -2.04
CA PHE A 107 22.79 0.19 -3.19
C PHE A 107 24.08 1.02 -3.17
N LEU A 108 24.01 2.28 -2.70
CA LEU A 108 25.20 3.14 -2.58
C LEU A 108 26.17 2.70 -1.47
N PHE A 109 25.72 1.85 -0.52
CA PHE A 109 26.55 1.28 0.53
C PHE A 109 27.21 -0.06 0.15
N VAL A 110 26.95 -0.59 -1.05
CA VAL A 110 27.60 -1.82 -1.51
C VAL A 110 29.08 -1.54 -1.79
N PRO A 111 30.03 -2.25 -1.13
CA PRO A 111 31.47 -1.93 -1.17
C PRO A 111 32.11 -1.95 -2.57
N GLU A 112 31.52 -2.69 -3.53
CA GLU A 112 31.98 -2.70 -4.92
C GLU A 112 31.90 -1.30 -5.58
N VAL A 113 31.03 -0.42 -5.08
CA VAL A 113 30.93 0.97 -5.54
C VAL A 113 32.01 1.86 -4.90
N GLU A 114 32.60 1.47 -3.77
CA GLU A 114 33.55 2.28 -3.00
C GLU A 114 34.97 2.30 -3.54
N HIS A 115 35.40 1.31 -4.34
CA HIS A 115 36.78 1.16 -4.81
C HIS A 115 37.30 2.28 -5.75
N GLY A 116 36.50 3.33 -5.96
CA GLY A 116 36.92 4.60 -6.54
C GLY A 116 35.97 5.75 -6.26
N CYS A 117 35.06 5.62 -5.28
CA CYS A 117 34.02 6.62 -5.08
C CYS A 117 34.47 7.77 -4.16
N PRO A 118 34.05 9.02 -4.45
CA PRO A 118 34.27 10.14 -3.54
C PRO A 118 33.51 9.93 -2.21
N THR A 119 34.06 10.48 -1.12
CA THR A 119 33.40 10.59 0.22
C THR A 119 31.97 11.16 0.15
N GLN A 120 31.64 11.86 -0.93
CA GLN A 120 30.31 12.37 -1.22
C GLN A 120 29.26 11.26 -1.37
N THR A 121 29.58 10.10 -1.95
CA THR A 121 28.62 9.01 -2.17
C THR A 121 28.11 8.46 -0.84
N ILE A 122 29.00 8.19 0.11
CA ILE A 122 28.65 7.74 1.47
C ILE A 122 27.79 8.79 2.19
N THR A 123 28.12 10.06 2.01
CA THR A 123 27.35 11.17 2.59
C THR A 123 25.93 11.20 2.04
N ILE A 124 25.78 11.10 0.72
CA ILE A 124 24.46 11.05 0.05
C ILE A 124 23.67 9.83 0.52
N ALA A 125 24.30 8.65 0.57
CA ALA A 125 23.66 7.43 1.04
C ALA A 125 23.16 7.59 2.49
N THR A 126 23.99 8.14 3.37
CA THR A 126 23.61 8.41 4.77
C THR A 126 22.40 9.34 4.87
N TRP A 127 22.36 10.43 4.09
CA TRP A 127 21.22 11.34 4.06
C TRP A 127 19.96 10.69 3.48
N LEU A 128 20.09 9.84 2.47
CA LEU A 128 18.97 9.06 1.93
C LEU A 128 18.39 8.14 3.00
N PHE A 129 19.23 7.42 3.74
CA PHE A 129 18.80 6.59 4.86
C PHE A 129 18.06 7.39 5.94
N PHE A 130 18.62 8.53 6.35
CA PHE A 130 18.02 9.39 7.35
C PHE A 130 16.67 9.96 6.90
N GLY A 131 16.62 10.57 5.71
CA GLY A 131 15.39 11.14 5.16
C GLY A 131 14.30 10.08 4.94
N SER A 132 14.70 8.91 4.45
CA SER A 132 13.79 7.77 4.25
C SER A 132 13.23 7.25 5.57
N SER A 133 14.04 7.20 6.63
CA SER A 133 13.58 6.83 7.98
C SER A 133 12.52 7.78 8.49
N VAL A 134 12.71 9.10 8.30
CA VAL A 134 11.72 10.12 8.69
C VAL A 134 10.40 9.90 7.93
N LEU A 135 10.46 9.66 6.61
CA LEU A 135 9.26 9.39 5.81
C LEU A 135 8.51 8.12 6.27
N LEU A 136 9.23 7.04 6.55
CA LEU A 136 8.62 5.79 7.05
C LEU A 136 7.99 5.98 8.43
N VAL A 137 8.65 6.70 9.34
CA VAL A 137 8.09 7.03 10.66
C VAL A 137 6.83 7.88 10.51
N LEU A 138 6.86 8.92 9.69
CA LEU A 138 5.69 9.76 9.42
C LEU A 138 4.52 8.93 8.85
N SER A 139 4.80 8.01 7.93
CA SER A 139 3.80 7.07 7.42
C SER A 139 3.19 6.20 8.53
N GLY A 140 4.02 5.62 9.40
CA GLY A 140 3.56 4.85 10.56
C GLY A 140 2.71 5.68 11.53
N LEU A 141 3.09 6.94 11.79
CA LEU A 141 2.32 7.85 12.63
C LEU A 141 0.95 8.17 12.01
N LEU A 142 0.86 8.34 10.69
CA LEU A 142 -0.42 8.53 10.00
C LEU A 142 -1.34 7.32 10.11
N VAL A 143 -0.81 6.09 10.18
CA VAL A 143 -1.61 4.89 10.46
C VAL A 143 -2.19 4.94 11.88
N LEU A 144 -1.37 5.31 12.86
CA LEU A 144 -1.76 5.28 14.27
C LEU A 144 -2.75 6.39 14.63
N PHE A 145 -2.52 7.60 14.10
CA PHE A 145 -3.27 8.82 14.43
C PHE A 145 -4.26 9.26 13.35
N GLY A 146 -4.27 8.60 12.19
CA GLY A 146 -5.16 8.95 11.08
C GLY A 146 -6.64 8.78 11.43
N PRO A 147 -7.55 9.50 10.73
CA PRO A 147 -8.98 9.36 10.94
C PRO A 147 -9.43 7.92 10.74
N ARG A 148 -9.99 7.32 11.80
CA ARG A 148 -10.62 6.01 11.69
C ARG A 148 -12.00 6.17 11.05
N PRO A 149 -12.38 5.32 10.09
CA PRO A 149 -13.74 5.35 9.56
C PRO A 149 -14.73 5.13 10.71
N SER A 150 -15.64 6.08 10.90
CA SER A 150 -16.69 5.98 11.91
C SER A 150 -17.55 4.75 11.62
N ARG A 151 -17.62 3.80 12.56
CA ARG A 151 -18.46 2.58 12.47
C ARG A 151 -19.95 2.87 12.23
N ALA A 152 -20.39 4.12 12.42
CA ALA A 152 -21.78 4.53 12.18
C ALA A 152 -22.22 4.32 10.73
N SER A 153 -21.35 4.56 9.74
CA SER A 153 -21.70 4.50 8.31
C SER A 153 -21.90 3.06 7.81
N SER A 154 -21.23 2.07 8.42
CA SER A 154 -21.42 0.66 8.05
C SER A 154 -22.75 0.10 8.56
N LEU A 155 -23.26 0.64 9.68
CA LEU A 155 -24.55 0.21 10.24
C LEU A 155 -25.73 0.70 9.40
N SER A 156 -25.68 1.92 8.86
CA SER A 156 -26.75 2.43 8.01
C SER A 156 -26.86 1.67 6.69
N ILE A 157 -25.72 1.36 6.04
CA ILE A 157 -25.71 0.59 4.79
C ILE A 157 -26.23 -0.83 5.01
N SER A 158 -25.86 -1.47 6.14
CA SER A 158 -26.38 -2.79 6.47
C SER A 158 -27.89 -2.76 6.74
N ALA A 159 -28.39 -1.73 7.43
CA ALA A 159 -29.82 -1.56 7.70
C ALA A 159 -30.63 -1.38 6.40
N ASP A 160 -30.13 -0.55 5.48
CA ASP A 160 -30.77 -0.31 4.18
C ASP A 160 -30.77 -1.56 3.29
N SER A 161 -29.66 -2.33 3.30
CA SER A 161 -29.59 -3.60 2.56
C SER A 161 -30.55 -4.65 3.12
N SER A 162 -30.68 -4.75 4.44
CA SER A 162 -31.67 -5.64 5.09
C SER A 162 -33.11 -5.19 4.80
N ALA A 163 -33.38 -3.89 4.79
CA ALA A 163 -34.71 -3.37 4.43
C ALA A 163 -35.08 -3.65 2.97
N LEU A 164 -34.11 -3.52 2.04
CA LEU A 164 -34.31 -3.87 0.63
C LEU A 164 -34.49 -5.38 0.41
N GLN A 165 -33.75 -6.23 1.12
CA GLN A 165 -33.98 -7.68 1.09
C GLN A 165 -35.36 -8.05 1.64
N ALA A 166 -35.80 -7.40 2.73
CA ALA A 166 -37.14 -7.60 3.28
C ALA A 166 -38.22 -7.23 2.26
N LEU A 167 -38.08 -6.10 1.55
CA LEU A 167 -39.00 -5.67 0.49
C LEU A 167 -39.00 -6.61 -0.73
N GLY A 168 -37.83 -7.12 -1.14
CA GLY A 168 -37.70 -8.05 -2.27
C GLY A 168 -38.19 -9.47 -1.97
N SER A 169 -38.29 -9.84 -0.69
CA SER A 169 -38.81 -11.15 -0.26
C SER A 169 -40.32 -11.21 -0.10
N SER A 170 -41.05 -10.11 -0.37
CA SER A 170 -42.50 -10.12 -0.32
C SER A 170 -43.04 -11.08 -1.40
N PRO A 171 -43.67 -12.21 -1.01
CA PRO A 171 -44.17 -13.19 -1.96
C PRO A 171 -45.19 -12.50 -2.83
N ALA A 172 -44.95 -12.52 -4.15
CA ALA A 172 -45.87 -12.03 -5.16
C ALA A 172 -47.26 -12.63 -4.91
N ALA A 173 -48.13 -11.87 -4.25
CA ALA A 173 -49.54 -12.16 -4.18
C ALA A 173 -50.03 -12.06 -5.63
N GLY A 174 -50.22 -13.23 -6.24
CA GLY A 174 -50.69 -13.36 -7.61
C GLY A 174 -51.96 -12.55 -7.82
N GLY A 175 -51.93 -11.67 -8.82
CA GLY A 175 -53.01 -10.73 -9.06
C GLY A 175 -52.93 -10.10 -10.44
N ALA A 176 -53.27 -10.91 -11.44
CA ALA A 176 -53.96 -10.52 -12.68
C ALA A 176 -53.52 -9.26 -13.44
N GLY A 177 -52.83 -9.49 -14.56
CA GLY A 177 -53.18 -8.93 -15.87
C GLY A 177 -53.18 -7.42 -16.03
N GLN A 178 -52.05 -6.85 -16.44
CA GLN A 178 -52.04 -5.58 -17.14
C GLN A 178 -51.21 -5.66 -18.42
N LYS A 179 -51.88 -5.38 -19.54
CA LYS A 179 -51.41 -5.54 -20.90
C LYS A 179 -51.11 -4.14 -21.48
N GLY A 180 -49.84 -3.92 -21.86
CA GLY A 180 -49.38 -2.88 -22.80
C GLY A 180 -48.70 -1.65 -22.17
N PRO A 181 -48.14 -0.72 -22.99
CA PRO A 181 -47.74 -0.83 -24.40
C PRO A 181 -46.22 -0.63 -24.62
N SER A 182 -45.71 -1.21 -25.72
CA SER A 182 -44.38 -0.94 -26.28
C SER A 182 -44.16 0.56 -26.48
N THR A 183 -43.15 1.11 -25.81
CA THR A 183 -42.59 2.41 -26.17
C THR A 183 -41.11 2.24 -26.47
N ALA A 184 -40.78 2.43 -27.75
CA ALA A 184 -39.42 2.39 -28.28
C ALA A 184 -38.57 3.47 -27.60
N VAL A 185 -37.44 3.09 -27.03
CA VAL A 185 -36.45 4.04 -26.50
C VAL A 185 -35.45 4.34 -27.61
N GLU A 186 -35.53 5.58 -28.05
CA GLU A 186 -34.72 6.24 -29.06
C GLU A 186 -33.25 6.36 -28.59
N LEU A 187 -32.34 5.78 -29.38
CA LEU A 187 -30.89 5.89 -29.22
C LEU A 187 -30.42 7.28 -29.67
N THR A 188 -30.28 8.21 -28.73
CA THR A 188 -29.62 9.50 -29.02
C THR A 188 -28.11 9.38 -28.80
N ASN A 189 -27.42 9.16 -29.91
CA ASN A 189 -25.98 9.32 -30.05
C ASN A 189 -25.62 10.81 -29.89
N ALA A 190 -24.90 11.18 -28.84
CA ALA A 190 -24.29 12.50 -28.71
C ALA A 190 -22.77 12.35 -28.70
N ALA A 191 -22.19 12.37 -29.90
CA ALA A 191 -20.78 12.65 -30.11
C ALA A 191 -20.50 14.08 -29.64
N HIS A 192 -19.55 14.26 -28.71
CA HIS A 192 -19.00 15.58 -28.43
C HIS A 192 -17.53 15.64 -28.82
N ALA A 193 -17.30 16.55 -29.77
CA ALA A 193 -16.07 16.83 -30.44
C ALA A 193 -15.21 17.83 -29.65
N GLY A 194 -13.89 17.67 -29.78
CA GLY A 194 -12.87 18.70 -29.97
C GLY A 194 -12.94 20.01 -29.18
N GLY A 195 -11.88 20.27 -28.41
CA GLY A 195 -11.44 21.62 -28.06
C GLY A 195 -9.94 21.62 -27.70
N PRO A 196 -9.12 22.52 -28.27
CA PRO A 196 -7.67 22.58 -28.04
C PRO A 196 -7.36 23.41 -26.79
N LEU A 197 -6.18 23.18 -26.20
CA LEU A 197 -5.19 24.20 -25.80
C LEU A 197 -3.90 23.48 -25.36
#